data_AF-A0A067C4G9-F1
#
_entry.id   AF-A0A067C4G9-F1
#
_cell.length_a   1.000
_cell.length_b   1.000
_cell.length_c   1.000
_cell.angle_alpha   90.00
_cell.angle_beta   90.00
_cell.angle_gamma   90.00
#
_symmetry.space_group_name_H-M   'P 1'
#
loop_
_entity.id
_entity.type
_entity.pdbx_description
1 polymer ?
#
loop_
_entity_poly.entity_id
_entity_poly.type
_entity_poly.pdbx_seq_one_letter_code
_entity_poly.pdbx_strand_id
1 'polypeptide(L)'
;MRALHPRPRIAPSVHRVWSRPAPSHHVTWLTLAGVAYVVVAVVTGVYYLVLLRPSFSNDLWWSGYNISGYEAFLVDLANTVLTTRQFPGAVDLLAPRMAMRKLYTAPTSLSLVAPTYVRRLLYIELTSPAHAIPNLRATKSQKLVWLSTQLCYVDFNRQLELAHTAARQQRHVAQHAF
;
A
#
# COMPACT_ATOMS: atom_id res chain seq x y z
N MET A 1 19.46 62.38 76.81
CA MET A 1 19.64 61.69 75.51
C MET A 1 19.43 60.20 75.75
N ARG A 2 18.28 59.61 75.42
CA ARG A 2 17.87 59.18 74.07
C ARG A 2 16.35 58.97 74.12
N ALA A 3 15.58 59.69 73.29
CA ALA A 3 14.15 59.49 73.19
C ALA A 3 13.85 58.18 72.44
N LEU A 4 13.05 57.30 73.04
CA LEU A 4 12.55 56.08 72.40
C LEU A 4 11.47 56.46 71.38
N HIS A 5 11.81 56.45 70.09
CA HIS A 5 10.84 56.61 69.01
C HIS A 5 9.94 55.36 68.91
N PRO A 6 8.61 55.52 68.82
CA PRO A 6 7.69 54.40 68.63
C PRO A 6 7.88 53.80 67.24
N ARG A 7 7.98 52.47 67.17
CA ARG A 7 8.08 51.74 65.89
C ARG A 7 6.77 51.89 65.10
N PRO A 8 6.84 52.16 63.79
CA PRO A 8 5.64 52.23 62.96
C PRO A 8 4.97 50.85 62.91
N ARG A 9 3.67 50.80 63.20
CA ARG A 9 2.84 49.62 62.99
C ARG A 9 2.69 49.40 61.49
N ILE A 10 3.31 48.34 60.97
CA ILE A 10 3.08 47.88 59.60
C ILE A 10 1.73 47.17 59.59
N ALA A 11 0.74 47.76 58.91
CA ALA A 11 -0.56 47.14 58.72
C ALA A 11 -0.43 45.92 57.78
N PRO A 12 -1.18 44.82 58.01
CA PRO A 12 -1.13 43.67 57.13
C PRO A 12 -1.63 44.04 55.73
N SER A 13 -0.84 43.75 54.70
CA SER A 13 -1.22 43.91 53.31
C SER A 13 -2.35 42.93 52.98
N VAL A 14 -3.57 43.44 52.86
CA VAL A 14 -4.73 42.65 52.42
C VAL A 14 -4.52 42.30 50.95
N HIS A 15 -4.11 41.07 50.67
CA HIS A 15 -4.11 40.54 49.31
C HIS A 15 -5.57 40.46 48.84
N ARG A 16 -5.91 41.31 47.86
CA ARG A 16 -7.24 41.37 47.28
C ARG A 16 -7.45 40.09 46.47
N VAL A 17 -8.12 39.10 47.08
CA VAL A 17 -8.58 37.90 46.39
C VAL A 17 -9.57 38.36 45.32
N TRP A 18 -9.17 38.26 44.06
CA TRP A 18 -10.02 38.63 42.93
C TRP A 18 -11.13 37.58 42.84
N SER A 19 -12.32 37.92 43.35
CA SER A 19 -13.51 37.10 43.16
C SER A 19 -13.89 37.15 41.69
N ARG A 20 -13.81 36.01 41.01
CA ARG A 20 -14.23 35.91 39.61
C ARG A 20 -15.73 36.23 39.55
N PRO A 21 -16.16 37.16 38.67
CA PRO A 21 -17.58 37.41 38.48
C PRO A 21 -18.26 36.13 37.99
N ALA A 22 -19.51 35.91 38.43
CA ALA A 22 -20.30 34.78 37.98
C ALA A 22 -20.36 34.78 36.43
N PRO A 23 -20.14 33.62 35.78
CA PRO A 23 -20.20 33.55 34.32
C PRO A 23 -21.56 34.01 33.85
N SER A 24 -21.59 34.83 32.79
CA SER A 24 -22.84 35.24 32.18
C SER A 24 -23.55 34.01 31.62
N HIS A 25 -24.88 33.99 31.69
CA HIS A 25 -25.70 32.89 31.18
C HIS A 25 -25.37 32.55 29.71
N HIS A 26 -24.95 33.54 28.92
CA HIS A 26 -24.50 33.36 27.54
C HIS A 26 -23.22 32.51 27.43
N VAL A 27 -22.22 32.75 28.28
CA VAL A 27 -20.98 31.96 28.31
C VAL A 27 -21.27 30.53 28.77
N THR A 28 -22.13 30.35 29.77
CA THR A 28 -22.54 29.02 30.23
C THR A 28 -23.28 28.25 29.13
N TRP A 29 -24.20 28.87 28.40
CA TRP A 29 -24.90 28.24 27.27
C TRP A 29 -23.94 27.85 26.13
N LEU A 30 -23.00 28.72 25.77
CA LEU A 30 -21.97 28.40 24.78
C LEU A 30 -21.10 27.22 25.20
N THR A 31 -20.71 27.14 26.48
CA THR A 31 -19.93 25.99 26.98
C THR A 31 -20.71 24.68 26.92
N LEU A 32 -22.00 24.69 27.27
CA LEU A 32 -22.88 23.52 27.17
C LEU A 32 -23.08 23.09 25.71
N ALA A 33 -23.28 24.05 24.80
CA ALA A 33 -23.40 23.77 23.37
C ALA A 33 -22.11 23.15 22.79
N GLY A 34 -20.94 23.66 23.20
CA GLY A 34 -19.64 23.11 22.81
C GLY A 34 -19.43 21.67 23.31
N VAL A 35 -19.77 21.40 24.58
CA VAL A 35 -19.72 20.04 25.14
C VAL A 35 -20.67 19.10 24.39
N ALA A 36 -21.91 19.52 24.15
CA ALA A 36 -22.88 18.74 23.40
C ALA A 36 -22.39 18.45 21.97
N TYR A 37 -21.83 19.45 21.29
CA TYR A 37 -21.24 19.28 19.96
C TYR A 37 -20.13 18.22 19.96
N VAL A 38 -19.20 18.26 20.92
CA VAL A 38 -18.12 17.27 21.01
C VAL A 38 -18.67 15.86 21.24
N VAL A 39 -19.65 15.71 22.15
CA VAL A 39 -20.29 14.40 22.39
C VAL A 39 -20.97 13.88 21.13
N VAL A 40 -21.75 14.71 20.45
CA VAL A 40 -22.43 14.34 19.20
C VAL A 40 -21.42 13.98 18.11
N ALA A 41 -20.34 14.75 17.97
CA ALA A 41 -19.28 14.47 17.00
C ALA A 41 -18.60 13.12 17.27
N VAL A 42 -18.28 12.82 18.53
CA VAL A 42 -17.67 11.54 18.93
C VAL A 42 -18.63 10.38 18.68
N VAL A 43 -19.89 10.48 19.11
CA VAL A 43 -20.90 9.42 18.91
C VAL A 43 -21.13 9.17 17.42
N THR A 44 -21.24 10.24 16.61
CA THR A 44 -21.41 10.12 15.16
C THR A 44 -20.17 9.49 14.51
N GLY A 45 -18.97 9.84 14.99
CA GLY A 45 -17.73 9.21 14.53
C GLY A 45 -17.66 7.71 14.85
N VAL A 46 -18.02 7.31 16.07
CA VAL A 46 -18.09 5.89 16.45
C VAL A 46 -19.14 5.15 15.61
N TYR A 47 -20.32 5.75 15.43
CA TYR A 47 -21.37 5.17 14.59
C TYR A 47 -20.92 4.99 13.14
N TYR A 48 -20.20 5.97 12.59
CA TYR A 48 -19.62 5.89 11.25
C TYR A 48 -18.60 4.75 11.10
N LEU A 49 -17.76 4.52 12.10
CA LEU A 49 -16.83 3.38 12.11
C LEU A 49 -17.55 2.03 12.14
N VAL A 50 -18.66 1.92 12.90
CA VAL A 50 -19.49 0.71 12.90
C VAL A 50 -20.11 0.47 11.53
N LEU A 51 -20.57 1.52 10.87
CA LEU A 51 -21.13 1.44 9.52
C LEU A 51 -20.09 0.99 8.48
N LEU A 52 -18.84 1.42 8.63
CA LEU A 52 -17.74 1.06 7.71
C LEU A 52 -17.10 -0.31 8.00
N ARG A 53 -17.27 -0.85 9.21
CA ARG A 53 -16.69 -2.13 9.65
C ARG A 53 -16.85 -3.27 8.61
N PRO A 54 -18.03 -3.55 8.02
CA PRO A 54 -18.16 -4.65 7.07
C PRO A 54 -17.37 -4.41 5.78
N SER A 55 -17.26 -3.16 5.32
CA SER A 55 -16.46 -2.82 4.14
C SER A 55 -14.96 -2.91 4.42
N PHE A 56 -14.49 -2.36 5.54
CA PHE A 56 -13.07 -2.40 5.96
C PHE A 56 -12.63 -3.74 6.58
N SER A 57 -13.47 -4.77 6.47
CA SER A 57 -13.08 -6.11 6.88
C SER A 57 -12.03 -6.74 5.96
N ASN A 58 -11.78 -6.14 4.78
CA ASN A 58 -10.87 -6.62 3.74
C ASN A 58 -10.19 -5.45 3.00
N ASP A 59 -9.09 -5.74 2.30
CA ASP A 59 -8.29 -4.73 1.58
C ASP A 59 -8.99 -4.16 0.33
N LEU A 60 -10.06 -4.81 -0.15
CA LEU A 60 -10.84 -4.36 -1.31
C LEU A 60 -11.97 -3.40 -0.93
N TRP A 61 -12.22 -3.20 0.37
CA TRP A 61 -13.32 -2.41 0.91
C TRP A 61 -14.72 -2.89 0.47
N TRP A 62 -14.85 -4.17 0.11
CA TRP A 62 -16.10 -4.76 -0.33
C TRP A 62 -16.89 -5.29 0.85
N SER A 63 -18.10 -4.77 1.06
CA SER A 63 -18.97 -5.25 2.13
C SER A 63 -19.36 -6.72 1.91
N GLY A 64 -19.28 -7.54 2.97
CA GLY A 64 -19.63 -8.96 2.91
C GLY A 64 -18.61 -9.85 2.19
N TYR A 65 -17.43 -9.32 1.86
CA TYR A 65 -16.37 -10.09 1.23
C TYR A 65 -15.68 -11.02 2.22
N ASN A 66 -15.75 -12.32 1.97
CA ASN A 66 -15.11 -13.32 2.81
C ASN A 66 -13.66 -13.57 2.37
N ILE A 67 -12.70 -13.14 3.19
CA ILE A 67 -11.26 -13.27 2.93
C ILE A 67 -10.81 -14.74 2.82
N SER A 68 -11.47 -15.68 3.50
CA SER A 68 -10.98 -17.08 3.58
C SER A 68 -10.85 -17.77 2.22
N GLY A 69 -11.73 -17.41 1.27
CA GLY A 69 -11.82 -18.07 -0.04
C GLY A 69 -11.95 -17.12 -1.24
N TYR A 70 -12.61 -15.97 -1.08
CA TYR A 70 -12.90 -15.09 -2.23
C TYR A 70 -11.63 -14.43 -2.77
N GLU A 71 -10.65 -14.18 -1.91
CA GLU A 71 -9.36 -13.62 -2.35
C GLU A 71 -8.60 -14.58 -3.25
N ALA A 72 -8.49 -15.83 -2.83
CA ALA A 72 -7.89 -16.86 -3.68
C ALA A 72 -8.66 -17.06 -4.99
N PHE A 73 -9.99 -16.92 -4.98
CA PHE A 73 -10.81 -16.98 -6.20
C PHE A 73 -10.47 -15.84 -7.17
N LEU A 74 -10.44 -14.60 -6.71
CA LEU A 74 -10.11 -13.45 -7.55
C LEU A 74 -8.69 -13.55 -8.11
N VAL A 75 -7.72 -13.99 -7.29
CA VAL A 75 -6.34 -14.19 -7.73
C VAL A 75 -6.25 -15.29 -8.80
N ASP A 76 -6.91 -16.42 -8.60
CA ASP A 76 -6.85 -17.54 -9.55
C ASP A 76 -7.56 -17.18 -10.87
N LEU A 77 -8.66 -16.44 -10.80
CA LEU A 77 -9.36 -15.92 -11.97
C LEU A 77 -8.47 -14.95 -12.75
N ALA A 78 -7.81 -14.00 -12.07
CA ALA A 78 -6.87 -13.08 -12.70
C ALA A 78 -5.69 -13.83 -13.33
N ASN A 79 -5.11 -14.81 -12.64
CA ASN A 79 -4.05 -15.66 -13.18
C ASN A 79 -4.51 -16.44 -14.43
N THR A 80 -5.75 -16.91 -14.45
CA THR A 80 -6.31 -17.62 -15.60
C THR A 80 -6.47 -16.69 -16.80
N VAL A 81 -6.98 -15.48 -16.57
CA VAL A 81 -7.09 -14.45 -17.61
C VAL A 81 -5.71 -14.07 -18.18
N LEU A 82 -4.72 -13.84 -17.33
CA LEU A 82 -3.35 -13.49 -17.74
C LEU A 82 -2.68 -14.62 -18.53
N THR A 83 -2.80 -15.86 -18.07
CA THR A 83 -2.15 -17.02 -18.70
C THR A 83 -2.78 -17.40 -20.04
N THR A 84 -4.09 -17.19 -20.21
CA THR A 84 -4.82 -17.52 -21.44
C THR A 84 -4.88 -16.36 -22.44
N ARG A 85 -4.46 -15.15 -22.04
CA ARG A 85 -4.50 -13.91 -22.85
C ARG A 85 -5.87 -13.65 -23.49
N GLN A 86 -6.96 -14.00 -22.81
CA GLN A 86 -8.29 -13.96 -23.40
C GLN A 86 -8.92 -12.56 -23.51
N PHE A 87 -8.29 -11.50 -22.97
CA PHE A 87 -8.91 -10.19 -22.91
C PHE A 87 -7.92 -9.04 -23.17
N PRO A 88 -8.05 -8.32 -24.30
CA PRO A 88 -7.42 -7.00 -24.47
C PRO A 88 -8.22 -5.88 -23.77
N GLY A 89 -9.26 -6.19 -22.99
CA GLY A 89 -10.18 -5.21 -22.40
C GLY A 89 -10.74 -5.65 -21.05
N ALA A 90 -11.87 -5.06 -20.65
CA ALA A 90 -12.50 -5.33 -19.36
C ALA A 90 -12.94 -6.80 -19.21
N VAL A 91 -12.70 -7.34 -18.02
CA VAL A 91 -13.06 -8.72 -17.66
C VAL A 91 -14.43 -8.70 -16.98
N ASP A 92 -15.40 -9.38 -17.57
CA ASP A 92 -16.69 -9.64 -16.93
C ASP A 92 -16.57 -10.85 -15.99
N LEU A 93 -16.59 -10.58 -14.68
CA LEU A 93 -16.48 -11.58 -13.63
C LEU A 93 -17.70 -12.50 -13.53
N LEU A 94 -18.86 -12.07 -14.04
CA LEU A 94 -20.12 -12.80 -13.96
C LEU A 94 -20.35 -13.69 -15.18
N ALA A 95 -19.48 -13.62 -16.19
CA ALA A 95 -19.58 -14.46 -17.37
C ALA A 95 -19.40 -15.94 -17.02
N PRO A 96 -20.18 -16.88 -17.59
CA PRO A 96 -20.10 -18.32 -17.28
C PRO A 96 -18.70 -18.93 -17.45
N ARG A 97 -17.90 -18.39 -18.37
CA ARG A 97 -16.51 -18.80 -18.62
C ARG A 97 -15.54 -18.51 -17.47
N MET A 98 -15.93 -17.64 -16.53
CA MET A 98 -15.15 -17.29 -15.33
C MET A 98 -15.39 -18.26 -14.17
N ALA A 99 -16.26 -19.25 -14.35
CA ALA A 99 -16.47 -20.29 -13.35
C ALA A 99 -15.19 -21.11 -13.16
N MET A 100 -14.70 -21.13 -11.92
CA MET A 100 -13.52 -21.89 -11.54
C MET A 100 -13.92 -23.27 -11.03
N ARG A 101 -13.23 -24.31 -11.50
CA ARG A 101 -13.47 -25.70 -11.05
C ARG A 101 -13.03 -25.94 -9.60
N LYS A 102 -12.15 -25.09 -9.07
CA LYS A 102 -11.65 -25.17 -7.70
C LYS A 102 -12.72 -24.68 -6.72
N LEU A 103 -12.88 -25.41 -5.62
CA LEU A 103 -13.78 -25.02 -4.54
C LEU A 103 -13.04 -24.09 -3.55
N TYR A 104 -13.67 -22.97 -3.20
CA TYR A 104 -13.11 -21.94 -2.31
C TYR A 104 -13.78 -21.91 -0.93
N THR A 105 -14.24 -23.07 -0.45
CA THR A 105 -14.97 -23.20 0.82
C THR A 105 -14.08 -23.49 2.03
N ALA A 106 -12.77 -23.70 1.80
CA ALA A 106 -11.82 -23.97 2.88
C ALA A 106 -11.61 -22.72 3.76
N PRO A 107 -11.31 -22.89 5.06
CA PRO A 107 -11.00 -21.77 5.97
C PRO A 107 -9.72 -21.03 5.56
N THR A 108 -8.83 -21.68 4.81
CA THR A 108 -7.69 -21.08 4.13
C THR A 108 -7.63 -21.63 2.72
N SER A 109 -7.60 -20.74 1.72
CA SER A 109 -7.44 -21.11 0.32
C SER A 109 -6.14 -20.54 -0.23
N LEU A 110 -5.30 -21.41 -0.79
CA LEU A 110 -4.08 -21.00 -1.52
C LEU A 110 -4.44 -20.52 -2.92
N SER A 111 -3.57 -19.79 -3.61
CA SER A 111 -3.74 -19.46 -5.03
C SER A 111 -3.03 -20.46 -5.95
N LEU A 112 -3.56 -20.60 -7.16
CA LEU A 112 -2.99 -21.35 -8.27
C LEU A 112 -2.15 -20.40 -9.12
N VAL A 113 -0.83 -20.59 -9.05
CA VAL A 113 0.14 -19.85 -9.85
C VAL A 113 0.82 -20.82 -10.81
N ALA A 114 0.82 -20.51 -12.10
CA ALA A 114 1.52 -21.31 -13.11
C ALA A 114 3.03 -21.00 -13.05
N PRO A 115 3.88 -21.93 -12.57
CA PRO A 115 5.30 -21.64 -12.31
C PRO A 115 6.10 -21.35 -13.59
N THR A 116 5.64 -21.85 -14.74
CA THR A 116 6.29 -21.69 -16.03
C THR A 116 5.79 -20.48 -16.82
N TYR A 117 4.76 -19.78 -16.35
CA TYR A 117 4.14 -18.68 -17.08
C TYR A 117 5.15 -17.57 -17.43
N VAL A 118 5.93 -17.12 -16.45
CA VAL A 118 6.94 -16.06 -16.65
C VAL A 118 8.00 -16.51 -17.67
N ARG A 119 8.44 -17.77 -17.61
CA ARG A 119 9.42 -18.32 -18.56
C ARG A 119 8.86 -18.37 -19.98
N ARG A 120 7.62 -18.84 -20.14
CA ARG A 120 6.94 -18.83 -21.44
C ARG A 120 6.83 -17.41 -21.99
N LEU A 121 6.48 -16.45 -21.15
CA LEU A 121 6.37 -15.06 -21.52
C LEU A 121 7.72 -14.52 -22.05
N LEU A 122 8.81 -14.75 -21.32
CA LEU A 122 10.15 -14.26 -21.68
C LEU A 122 10.79 -14.98 -22.87
N TYR A 123 10.65 -16.30 -22.96
CA TYR A 123 11.38 -17.11 -23.94
C TYR A 123 10.59 -17.47 -25.19
N ILE A 124 9.27 -17.26 -25.20
CA ILE A 124 8.41 -17.62 -26.34
C ILE A 124 7.64 -16.41 -26.84
N GLU A 125 7.00 -15.64 -25.94
CA GLU A 125 6.01 -14.65 -26.37
C GLU A 125 6.57 -13.23 -26.55
N LEU A 126 7.51 -12.78 -25.70
CA LEU A 126 8.09 -11.42 -25.73
C LEU A 126 9.49 -11.38 -26.34
N THR A 127 9.78 -12.28 -27.27
CA THR A 127 11.11 -12.44 -27.87
C THR A 127 11.36 -11.52 -29.06
N SER A 128 10.33 -10.90 -29.63
CA SER A 128 10.49 -10.09 -30.85
C SER A 128 11.29 -8.81 -30.59
N PRO A 129 12.26 -8.43 -31.45
CA PRO A 129 13.03 -7.20 -31.28
C PRO A 129 12.16 -5.94 -31.27
N ALA A 130 11.09 -5.93 -32.08
CA ALA A 130 10.13 -4.82 -32.13
C ALA A 130 9.40 -4.60 -30.79
N HIS A 131 9.22 -5.66 -29.99
CA HIS A 131 8.66 -5.54 -28.64
C HIS A 131 9.76 -5.29 -27.59
N ALA A 132 10.86 -6.04 -27.65
CA ALA A 132 11.91 -5.99 -26.62
C ALA A 132 12.64 -4.64 -26.57
N ILE A 133 13.03 -4.07 -27.71
CA ILE A 133 13.84 -2.85 -27.75
C ILE A 133 13.11 -1.63 -27.15
N PRO A 134 11.86 -1.31 -27.53
CA PRO A 134 11.14 -0.19 -26.93
C PRO A 134 10.91 -0.37 -25.43
N ASN A 135 10.54 -1.57 -24.99
CA ASN A 135 10.29 -1.86 -23.58
C ASN A 135 11.56 -1.77 -22.73
N LEU A 136 12.70 -2.26 -23.23
CA LEU A 136 13.99 -2.12 -22.55
C LEU A 136 14.43 -0.65 -22.47
N ARG A 137 14.22 0.14 -23.52
CA ARG A 137 14.53 1.59 -23.49
C ARG A 137 13.63 2.39 -22.55
N ALA A 138 12.37 1.97 -22.39
CA ALA A 138 11.43 2.56 -21.45
C ALA A 138 11.63 2.09 -19.99
N THR A 139 12.49 1.09 -19.77
CA THR A 139 12.74 0.54 -18.43
C THR A 139 13.51 1.55 -17.59
N LYS A 140 12.93 1.92 -16.43
CA LYS A 140 13.56 2.84 -15.46
C LYS A 140 14.82 2.22 -14.87
N SER A 141 15.82 3.05 -14.56
CA SER A 141 17.10 2.62 -13.96
C SER A 141 16.93 1.77 -12.70
N GLN A 142 15.97 2.11 -11.84
CA GLN A 142 15.66 1.36 -10.62
C GLN A 142 15.23 -0.10 -10.88
N LYS A 143 14.68 -0.38 -12.08
CA LYS A 143 14.25 -1.72 -12.47
C LYS A 143 15.38 -2.53 -13.13
N LEU A 144 16.46 -1.89 -13.58
CA LEU A 144 17.59 -2.58 -14.18
C LEU A 144 18.31 -3.52 -13.19
N VAL A 145 18.27 -3.22 -11.88
CA VAL A 145 18.82 -4.10 -10.82
C VAL A 145 18.14 -5.47 -10.81
N TRP A 146 16.87 -5.54 -11.23
CA TRP A 146 16.09 -6.77 -11.29
C TRP A 146 16.20 -7.48 -12.64
N LEU A 147 16.87 -6.86 -13.61
CA LEU A 147 17.10 -7.48 -14.91
C LEU A 147 18.17 -8.55 -14.74
N SER A 148 17.74 -9.82 -14.71
CA SER A 148 18.61 -10.98 -14.55
C SER A 148 19.33 -11.33 -15.86
N THR A 149 19.68 -10.32 -16.67
CA THR A 149 20.37 -10.50 -17.95
C THR A 149 21.85 -10.27 -17.75
N GLN A 150 22.63 -11.34 -17.90
CA GLN A 150 24.07 -11.28 -17.79
C GLN A 150 24.64 -11.30 -19.20
N LEU A 151 24.79 -10.09 -19.78
CA LEU A 151 25.33 -9.88 -21.12
C LEU A 151 26.81 -10.23 -21.15
N CYS A 152 27.26 -10.83 -22.26
CA CYS A 152 28.68 -11.17 -22.44
C CYS A 152 29.38 -10.29 -23.47
N TYR A 153 28.61 -9.63 -24.34
CA TYR A 153 29.13 -8.66 -25.30
C TYR A 153 28.26 -7.41 -25.32
N VAL A 154 28.89 -6.26 -25.54
CA VAL A 154 28.20 -4.97 -25.78
C VAL A 154 27.67 -4.91 -27.20
N ASP A 155 28.46 -5.43 -28.15
CA ASP A 155 28.27 -5.30 -29.58
C ASP A 155 27.96 -6.65 -30.25
N PHE A 156 27.30 -6.60 -31.41
CA PHE A 156 27.00 -7.81 -32.19
C PHE A 156 28.24 -8.45 -32.82
N ASN A 157 29.32 -7.68 -33.01
CA ASN A 157 30.59 -8.17 -33.54
C ASN A 157 31.48 -8.84 -32.48
N ARG A 158 30.99 -8.95 -31.23
CA ARG A 158 31.63 -9.63 -30.12
C ARG A 158 33.05 -9.14 -29.82
N GLN A 159 33.31 -7.85 -30.03
CA GLN A 159 34.63 -7.25 -29.78
C GLN A 159 34.79 -6.74 -28.35
N LEU A 160 33.70 -6.32 -27.72
CA LEU A 160 33.70 -5.73 -26.39
C LEU A 160 33.09 -6.70 -25.38
N GLU A 161 33.96 -7.38 -24.63
CA GLU A 161 33.57 -8.35 -23.61
C GLU A 161 33.01 -7.66 -22.36
N LEU A 162 31.89 -8.19 -21.86
CA LEU A 162 31.15 -7.67 -20.70
C LEU A 162 30.96 -8.72 -19.58
N ALA A 163 31.41 -9.96 -19.81
CA ALA A 163 31.24 -11.02 -18.83
C ALA A 163 31.97 -10.72 -17.52
N HIS A 164 31.30 -10.93 -16.39
CA HIS A 164 31.87 -10.69 -15.06
C HIS A 164 33.08 -11.60 -14.72
N THR A 165 33.27 -12.72 -15.42
CA THR A 165 34.40 -13.64 -15.20
C THR A 165 34.90 -14.24 -16.51
N ALA A 166 36.20 -14.53 -16.59
CA ALA A 166 36.82 -15.17 -17.75
C ALA A 166 36.22 -16.56 -18.05
N ALA A 167 35.92 -17.36 -17.02
CA ALA A 167 35.28 -18.67 -17.16
C ALA A 167 33.86 -18.57 -17.77
N ARG A 168 33.12 -17.49 -17.47
CA ARG A 168 31.82 -17.23 -18.12
C ARG A 168 32.01 -16.85 -19.58
N GLN A 169 32.96 -15.98 -19.87
CA GLN A 169 33.27 -15.55 -21.22
C GLN A 169 33.59 -16.76 -22.13
N GLN A 170 34.46 -17.64 -21.65
CA GLN A 170 34.81 -18.87 -22.37
C GLN A 170 33.61 -19.79 -22.64
N ARG A 171 32.68 -19.93 -21.68
CA ARG A 171 31.44 -20.70 -21.89
C ARG A 171 30.55 -20.09 -22.99
N HIS A 172 30.40 -18.77 -23.02
CA HIS A 172 29.60 -18.11 -24.06
C HIS A 172 30.26 -18.22 -25.44
N VAL A 173 31.58 -18.08 -25.52
CA VAL A 173 32.33 -18.34 -26.76
C VAL A 173 32.09 -19.77 -27.23
N ALA A 174 32.20 -20.76 -26.33
CA ALA A 174 31.96 -22.16 -26.67
C ALA A 174 30.51 -22.47 -27.09
N GLN A 175 29.51 -21.82 -26.49
CA GLN A 175 28.09 -22.03 -26.82
C GLN A 175 27.63 -21.34 -28.11
N HIS A 176 28.33 -20.29 -28.54
CA HIS A 176 27.95 -19.47 -29.69
C HIS A 176 29.03 -19.44 -30.79
N ALA A 177 29.99 -20.36 -30.76
CA ALA A 177 30.92 -20.60 -31.85
C ALA A 177 30.20 -21.41 -32.93
N PHE A 178 29.77 -20.71 -33.98
CA PHE A 178 29.44 -21.27 -35.29
C PHE A 178 30.41 -20.67 -36.30
#